data_AF-W1YD73-F1
#
_entry.id   AF-W1YD73-F1
#
_cell.length_a   1.000
_cell.length_b   1.000
_cell.length_c   1.000
_cell.angle_alpha   90.00
_cell.angle_beta   90.00
_cell.angle_gamma   90.00
#
_symmetry.space_group_name_H-M   'P 1'
#
loop_
_entity.id
_entity.type
_entity.pdbx_description
1 polymer ?
#
loop_
_entity_poly.entity_id
_entity_poly.type
_entity_poly.pdbx_seq_one_letter_code
_entity_poly.pdbx_strand_id
1 'polypeptide(L)' 'LNAMKHANASEIAVSCVTAPDGNHTVYIRDNGIGIGEPKEPEGHYGLNIMRERAERLGGTLTFSQPSGGGT' A
#
# COMPACT_ATOMS: atom_id res chain seq x y z
N LEU A 1 5.86 -0.39 -7.08
CA LEU A 1 6.79 -1.51 -7.38
C LEU A 1 6.43 -2.76 -6.59
N ASN A 2 6.06 -2.65 -5.30
CA ASN A 2 5.76 -3.80 -4.45
C ASN A 2 4.71 -4.74 -5.05
N ALA A 3 3.54 -4.24 -5.45
CA ALA A 3 2.50 -5.05 -6.09
C ALA A 3 3.00 -5.77 -7.36
N MET A 4 3.69 -5.06 -8.25
CA MET A 4 4.24 -5.65 -9.49
C MET A 4 5.29 -6.75 -9.22
N LYS A 5 6.05 -6.67 -8.12
CA LYS A 5 7.11 -7.63 -7.81
C LYS A 5 6.64 -8.81 -6.98
N HIS A 6 5.63 -8.62 -6.14
CA HIS A 6 5.31 -9.55 -5.06
C HIS A 6 3.87 -10.09 -5.11
N ALA A 7 2.93 -9.37 -5.73
CA ALA A 7 1.53 -9.75 -5.66
C ALA A 7 1.14 -10.83 -6.67
N ASN A 8 1.93 -11.07 -7.73
CA ASN A 8 1.51 -11.88 -8.89
C ASN A 8 0.10 -11.48 -9.40
N ALA A 9 -0.17 -10.17 -9.36
CA ALA A 9 -1.44 -9.59 -9.72
C ALA A 9 -1.57 -9.47 -11.25
N SER A 10 -2.78 -9.71 -11.76
CA SER A 10 -3.10 -9.44 -13.17
C SER A 10 -3.61 -8.02 -13.38
N GLU A 11 -4.04 -7.36 -12.30
CA GLU A 11 -4.55 -5.99 -12.32
C GLU A 11 -4.05 -5.20 -11.11
N ILE A 12 -3.71 -3.93 -11.35
CA ILE A 12 -3.44 -2.94 -10.32
C ILE A 12 -4.29 -1.71 -10.62
N ALA A 13 -5.14 -1.33 -9.69
CA ALA A 13 -5.93 -0.11 -9.75
C ALA A 13 -5.30 0.97 -8.87
N VAL A 14 -5.20 2.19 -9.43
CA VAL A 14 -4.73 3.36 -8.70
C VAL A 14 -5.83 4.42 -8.74
N SER A 15 -6.21 4.93 -7.58
CA SER A 15 -7.18 6.02 -7.47
C SER A 15 -6.75 7.06 -6.45
N CYS A 16 -7.23 8.28 -6.64
CA CYS A 16 -7.02 9.38 -5.70
C CYS A 16 -8.38 10.02 -5.42
N VAL A 17 -8.67 10.20 -4.13
CA VAL A 17 -9.92 10.80 -3.66
C VAL A 17 -9.56 12.02 -2.82
N THR A 18 -10.26 13.12 -3.05
CA THR A 18 -10.19 14.30 -2.17
C THR A 18 -11.41 14.30 -1.29
N ALA A 19 -11.19 14.22 0.02
CA ALA A 19 -12.25 14.29 1.01
C ALA A 19 -12.77 15.74 1.14
N PRO A 20 -14.01 15.94 1.64
CA PRO A 20 -14.58 17.27 1.80
C PRO A 20 -13.79 18.21 2.72
N ASP A 21 -12.97 17.66 3.61
CA ASP A 21 -12.05 18.40 4.49
C ASP A 21 -10.75 18.83 3.80
N GLY A 22 -10.58 18.49 2.52
CA GLY A 22 -9.40 18.80 1.71
C GLY A 22 -8.30 17.74 1.78
N ASN A 23 -8.46 16.68 2.59
CA ASN A 23 -7.47 15.61 2.65
C ASN A 23 -7.48 14.77 1.38
N HIS A 24 -6.29 14.43 0.88
CA HIS A 24 -6.14 13.53 -0.26
C HIS A 24 -5.81 12.12 0.21
N THR A 25 -6.48 11.12 -0.34
CA THR A 25 -6.17 9.71 -0.11
C THR A 25 -5.91 9.03 -1.44
N VAL A 26 -4.72 8.43 -1.56
CA VAL A 26 -4.34 7.62 -2.72
C VAL A 26 -4.52 6.15 -2.34
N TYR A 27 -5.27 5.41 -3.16
CA TYR A 27 -5.43 3.98 -3.04
C TYR A 27 -4.63 3.29 -4.15
N ILE A 28 -3.85 2.29 -3.77
CA ILE A 28 -3.21 1.35 -4.69
C ILE A 28 -3.77 -0.01 -4.31
N ARG A 29 -4.53 -0.61 -5.22
CA ARG A 29 -5.15 -1.91 -5.01
C ARG A 29 -4.68 -2.90 -6.06
N ASP A 30 -4.32 -4.10 -5.62
CA ASP A 30 -4.05 -5.21 -6.54
C ASP A 30 -5.01 -6.38 -6.30
N ASN A 31 -5.13 -7.27 -7.29
CA ASN A 31 -5.92 -8.51 -7.19
C ASN A 31 -5.05 -9.76 -6.99
N GLY A 32 -3.85 -9.59 -6.44
CA GLY A 32 -2.86 -10.64 -6.30
C GLY A 32 -3.01 -11.50 -5.05
N ILE A 33 -1.94 -12.16 -4.64
CA ILE A 33 -1.90 -13.08 -3.51
C ILE A 33 -2.00 -12.39 -2.14
N GLY A 34 -1.93 -11.06 -2.11
CA GLY A 34 -1.93 -10.24 -0.91
C GLY A 34 -0.54 -10.00 -0.32
N ILE A 35 -0.47 -9.09 0.65
CA ILE A 35 0.78 -8.64 1.28
C ILE A 35 1.28 -9.58 2.40
N GLY A 36 0.46 -10.52 2.87
CA GLY A 36 0.79 -11.38 4.01
C GLY A 36 0.93 -10.58 5.31
N GLU A 37 1.85 -10.97 6.19
CA GLU A 37 2.26 -10.10 7.30
C GLU A 37 3.09 -8.94 6.75
N PRO A 38 2.67 -7.67 6.92
CA PRO A 38 3.43 -6.51 6.46
C PRO A 38 4.61 -6.21 7.41
N LYS A 39 5.42 -7.24 7.68
CA LYS A 39 6.66 -7.17 8.45
C LYS A 39 7.80 -7.27 7.46
N GLU A 40 8.69 -6.29 7.47
CA GLU A 40 9.84 -6.32 6.58
C GLU A 40 10.88 -7.32 7.10
N PRO A 41 11.34 -8.27 6.26
CA PRO A 41 12.51 -9.07 6.58
C PRO A 41 13.77 -8.20 6.66
N GLU A 42 14.81 -8.70 7.32
CA GLU A 42 16.09 -8.01 7.41
C GLU A 42 16.66 -7.72 6.01
N GLY A 43 17.08 -6.48 5.75
CA GLY A 43 17.53 -6.01 4.43
C GLY A 43 16.44 -5.48 3.50
N HIS A 44 15.16 -5.54 3.90
CA HIS A 44 14.04 -4.90 3.19
C HIS A 44 13.56 -3.68 3.98
N TYR A 45 13.54 -2.51 3.34
CA TYR A 45 13.21 -1.22 3.99
C TYR A 45 12.12 -0.43 3.28
N GLY A 46 11.52 -1.00 2.23
CA GLY A 46 10.55 -0.31 1.38
C GLY A 46 9.31 0.16 2.14
N LEU A 47 8.69 -0.70 2.95
CA LEU A 47 7.50 -0.37 3.74
C LEU A 47 7.83 0.62 4.87
N ASN A 48 8.95 0.45 5.57
CA ASN A 48 9.36 1.36 6.63
C ASN A 48 9.69 2.75 6.09
N ILE A 49 10.42 2.84 4.96
CA ILE A 49 10.69 4.10 4.29
C ILE A 49 9.38 4.76 3.86
N MET A 50 8.42 4.02 3.28
CA MET A 50 7.13 4.60 2.89
C MET A 50 6.35 5.13 4.09
N ARG A 51 6.35 4.40 5.22
CA ARG A 51 5.71 4.86 6.46
C ARG A 51 6.35 6.13 7.00
N GLU A 52 7.67 6.16 7.11
CA GLU A 52 8.42 7.33 7.58
C GLU A 52 8.17 8.56 6.68
N ARG A 53 8.07 8.36 5.37
CA ARG A 53 7.77 9.45 4.42
C ARG A 53 6.35 9.98 4.58
N ALA A 54 5.37 9.09 4.79
CA ALA A 54 4.01 9.51 5.08
C ALA A 54 3.95 10.33 6.39
N GLU A 55 4.57 9.83 7.45
CA GLU A 55 4.63 10.51 8.76
C GLU A 55 5.32 11.87 8.68
N ARG A 56 6.43 11.99 7.96
CA ARG A 56 7.14 13.27 7.74
C ARG A 56 6.29 14.33 7.03
N LEU A 57 5.29 13.91 6.26
CA LEU A 57 4.34 14.79 5.58
C LEU A 57 3.05 14.99 6.39
N GLY A 58 2.99 14.49 7.63
CA GLY A 58 1.77 14.51 8.46
C GLY A 58 0.67 13.57 7.98
N GLY A 59 0.99 12.66 7.05
CA GLY A 59 0.08 11.67 6.51
C GLY A 59 0.19 10.32 7.22
N THR A 60 -0.68 9.40 6.82
CA THR A 60 -0.70 8.02 7.31
C THR A 60 -0.56 7.05 6.13
N LEU A 61 -0.01 5.87 6.41
CA LEU A 61 0.06 4.76 5.46
C LEU A 61 -0.49 3.51 6.12
N THR A 62 -1.41 2.85 5.44
CA THR A 62 -2.04 1.62 5.93
C THR A 62 -1.99 0.56 4.84
N PHE A 63 -1.80 -0.69 5.25
CA PHE A 63 -1.87 -1.86 4.39
C PHE A 63 -3.01 -2.73 4.89
N SER A 64 -3.78 -3.31 3.98
CA SER A 64 -4.85 -4.24 4.30
C SER A 64 -4.83 -5.39 3.31
N GLN A 65 -5.26 -6.57 3.75
CA GLN A 65 -5.46 -7.71 2.86
C GLN A 65 -6.94 -8.14 2.96
N PRO A 66 -7.76 -7.91 1.92
CA PRO A 66 -9.12 -8.41 1.88
C PRO A 66 -9.16 -9.95 1.92
N SER A 67 -10.25 -10.53 2.42
CA SER A 67 -10.45 -11.98 2.47
C SER A 67 -10.44 -12.66 1.09
N GLY A 68 -10.72 -11.90 0.02
CA GLY A 68 -10.67 -12.37 -1.37
C GLY A 68 -9.30 -12.27 -2.04
N GLY A 69 -8.25 -11.91 -1.31
CA GLY A 69 -6.91 -11.64 -1.86
C GLY A 69 -6.70 -10.16 -2.18
N GLY A 70 -5.51 -9.86 -2.72
CA GLY A 70 -5.05 -8.51 -3.04
C GLY A 70 -4.48 -7.75 -1.83
N THR A 71 -3.96 -6.56 -2.12
CA THR A 71 -3.55 -5.55 -1.13
C THR A 71 -4.28 -4.26 -1.38
#